data_AF-A0A4Q2RU29-F1
#
_entry.id   AF-A0A4Q2RU29-F1
#
_cell.length_a   1.000
_cell.length_b   1.000
_cell.length_c   1.000
_cell.angle_alpha   90.00
_cell.angle_beta   90.00
_cell.angle_gamma   90.00
#
_symmetry.space_group_name_H-M   'P 1'
#
loop_
_entity.id
_entity.type
_entity.pdbx_description
1 polymer ?
#
loop_
_entity_poly.entity_id
_entity_poly.type
_entity_poly.pdbx_seq_one_letter_code
_entity_poly.pdbx_strand_id
1 'polypeptide(L)'
;MAALALALSFGLVACTGDDGGDTATDPDASSSTPSPTEDASTPSPSEPAPDPGTAETIEVIGSAGVTQATMVHATEVGGSASTLAFVLDTDQAVNDFAGQFDPSFEGPLGAAIGAEAGLAPDATPYAATVAVGCEAPRSVAIDAGEAGFEVVPKLPRSSIQCLAPMTYVVVFTVPDA
;
A
#
# COMPACT_ATOMS: atom_id res chain seq x y z
N MET A 1 38.46 3.22 -12.27
CA MET A 1 38.50 2.77 -13.67
C MET A 1 38.44 1.25 -13.68
N ALA A 2 37.24 0.68 -13.73
CA ALA A 2 37.00 -0.74 -13.99
C ALA A 2 35.55 -0.87 -14.48
N ALA A 3 35.41 -1.14 -15.77
CA ALA A 3 34.15 -1.34 -16.47
C ALA A 3 33.79 -2.83 -16.42
N LEU A 4 32.52 -3.16 -16.17
CA LEU A 4 31.98 -4.48 -16.45
C LEU A 4 30.60 -4.30 -17.12
N ALA A 5 30.60 -4.41 -18.45
CA ALA A 5 29.41 -4.43 -19.27
C ALA A 5 28.95 -5.88 -19.43
N LEU A 6 27.69 -6.17 -19.12
CA LEU A 6 27.05 -7.43 -19.48
C LEU A 6 25.84 -7.13 -20.36
N ALA A 7 25.99 -7.42 -21.65
CA ALA A 7 24.92 -7.42 -22.64
C ALA A 7 24.33 -8.82 -22.74
N LEU A 8 23.02 -8.98 -22.52
CA LEU A 8 22.28 -10.19 -22.87
C LEU A 8 21.18 -9.85 -23.87
N SER A 9 21.38 -10.28 -25.11
CA SER A 9 20.39 -10.28 -26.19
C SER A 9 19.89 -11.70 -26.40
N PHE A 10 18.59 -11.94 -26.24
CA PHE A 10 17.92 -13.13 -26.77
C PHE A 10 16.62 -12.70 -27.42
N GLY A 11 16.60 -12.78 -28.75
CA GLY A 11 15.38 -12.80 -29.55
C GLY A 11 15.05 -14.23 -29.93
N LEU A 12 13.77 -14.58 -29.95
CA LEU A 12 13.23 -15.73 -30.65
C LEU A 12 11.83 -15.38 -31.17
N VAL A 13 11.71 -15.45 -32.50
CA VAL A 13 10.47 -15.45 -33.29
C VAL A 13 9.81 -16.81 -33.17
N ALA A 14 8.48 -16.85 -32.99
CA ALA A 14 7.67 -18.00 -33.38
C ALA A 14 6.32 -17.52 -33.94
N CYS A 15 5.92 -18.21 -35.00
CA CYS A 15 4.89 -17.90 -35.97
C CYS A 15 3.63 -18.76 -35.70
N THR A 16 2.60 -18.50 -36.51
CA THR A 16 1.55 -19.42 -36.98
C THR A 16 0.37 -19.78 -36.07
N GLY A 17 -0.82 -19.40 -36.55
CA GLY A 17 -2.13 -19.78 -36.06
C GLY A 17 -3.21 -19.22 -37.01
N ASP A 18 -3.32 -19.86 -38.18
CA ASP A 18 -4.33 -19.63 -39.23
C ASP A 18 -5.56 -20.54 -39.03
N ASP A 19 -6.66 -20.14 -39.66
CA ASP A 19 -7.91 -20.86 -39.93
C ASP A 19 -8.95 -21.10 -38.83
N GLY A 20 -10.20 -20.77 -39.17
CA GLY A 20 -11.40 -21.31 -38.52
C GLY A 20 -12.61 -20.40 -38.57
N GLY A 21 -13.17 -20.18 -39.77
CA GLY A 21 -14.47 -19.53 -39.91
C GLY A 21 -15.61 -20.40 -39.38
N ASP A 22 -16.60 -19.76 -38.75
CA ASP A 22 -17.98 -20.25 -38.70
C ASP A 22 -18.92 -19.07 -38.39
N THR A 23 -19.42 -18.43 -39.45
CA THR A 23 -20.58 -17.56 -39.39
C THR A 23 -21.83 -18.43 -39.48
N ALA A 24 -22.33 -18.88 -38.33
CA ALA A 24 -23.67 -19.44 -38.23
C ALA A 24 -24.66 -18.31 -37.91
N THR A 25 -25.28 -17.76 -38.96
CA THR A 25 -26.46 -16.91 -38.88
C THR A 25 -27.69 -17.81 -38.86
N ASP A 26 -28.48 -17.79 -37.78
CA ASP A 26 -29.84 -18.36 -37.76
C ASP A 26 -30.87 -17.21 -37.72
N PRO A 27 -31.98 -17.28 -38.49
CA PRO A 27 -32.94 -16.19 -38.62
C PRO A 27 -34.13 -16.29 -37.65
N ASP A 28 -34.74 -15.11 -37.46
CA ASP A 28 -36.14 -14.81 -37.12
C ASP A 28 -36.73 -15.14 -35.73
N ALA A 29 -36.86 -14.04 -34.97
CA ALA A 29 -38.10 -13.47 -34.44
C ALA A 29 -39.15 -14.36 -33.73
N SER A 30 -39.40 -14.05 -32.46
CA SER A 30 -40.76 -13.82 -31.95
C SER A 30 -40.77 -13.00 -30.66
N SER A 31 -41.55 -11.91 -30.70
CA SER A 31 -42.01 -11.15 -29.54
C SER A 31 -42.68 -12.03 -28.49
N SER A 32 -42.40 -11.79 -27.22
CA SER A 32 -43.34 -11.99 -26.12
C SER A 32 -42.90 -11.15 -24.92
N THR A 33 -43.72 -10.15 -24.57
CA THR A 33 -43.63 -9.37 -23.34
C THR A 33 -44.37 -10.10 -22.22
N PRO A 34 -43.73 -10.35 -21.07
CA PRO A 34 -44.43 -10.44 -19.80
C PRO A 34 -44.05 -9.30 -18.84
N SER A 35 -45.04 -8.93 -18.03
CA SER A 35 -45.13 -7.83 -17.08
C SER A 35 -44.02 -7.76 -16.01
N PRO A 36 -43.74 -6.58 -15.44
CA PRO A 36 -42.78 -6.43 -14.35
C PRO A 36 -43.34 -7.09 -13.08
N THR A 37 -42.60 -8.03 -12.52
CA THR A 37 -42.76 -8.41 -11.11
C THR A 37 -41.66 -7.67 -10.37
N GLU A 38 -42.06 -6.74 -9.51
CA GLU A 38 -41.19 -6.08 -8.54
C GLU A 38 -40.77 -7.13 -7.50
N ASP A 39 -39.74 -7.90 -7.85
CA ASP A 39 -39.00 -8.70 -6.89
C ASP A 39 -38.06 -7.74 -6.17
N ALA A 40 -38.49 -7.28 -5.00
CA ALA A 40 -37.66 -6.53 -4.06
C ALA A 40 -36.57 -7.47 -3.51
N SER A 41 -35.60 -7.78 -4.38
CA SER A 41 -34.32 -8.33 -3.98
C SER A 41 -33.69 -7.32 -3.04
N THR A 42 -33.70 -7.66 -1.76
CA THR A 42 -32.92 -6.95 -0.74
C THR A 42 -31.47 -6.97 -1.24
N PRO A 43 -30.79 -5.82 -1.41
CA PRO A 43 -29.38 -5.87 -1.77
C PRO A 43 -28.66 -6.63 -0.67
N SER A 44 -28.06 -7.77 -1.03
CA SER A 44 -27.05 -8.41 -0.19
C SER A 44 -26.02 -7.33 0.16
N PRO A 45 -25.57 -7.19 1.42
CA PRO A 45 -24.52 -6.25 1.76
C PRO A 45 -23.35 -6.51 0.81
N SER A 46 -23.05 -5.54 -0.05
CA SER A 46 -21.82 -5.60 -0.83
C SER A 46 -20.69 -5.62 0.19
N GLU A 47 -19.90 -6.69 0.13
CA GLU A 47 -18.62 -6.74 0.82
C GLU A 47 -17.87 -5.45 0.46
N PRO A 48 -17.38 -4.66 1.44
CA PRO A 48 -16.64 -3.45 1.12
C PRO A 48 -15.49 -3.83 0.20
N ALA A 49 -15.35 -3.11 -0.92
CA ALA A 49 -14.15 -3.20 -1.72
C ALA A 49 -12.92 -2.95 -0.83
N PRO A 50 -11.76 -3.57 -1.11
CA PRO A 50 -10.54 -3.26 -0.37
C PRO A 50 -10.32 -1.74 -0.37
N ASP A 51 -10.28 -1.16 0.82
CA ASP A 51 -10.06 0.28 0.99
C ASP A 51 -8.66 0.59 0.44
N PRO A 52 -8.51 1.53 -0.50
CA PRO A 52 -7.24 1.78 -1.18
C PRO A 52 -6.14 2.23 -0.22
N GLY A 53 -6.44 2.55 1.03
CA GLY A 53 -5.46 2.75 2.08
C GLY A 53 -6.00 3.80 3.03
N THR A 54 -6.08 3.44 4.31
CA THR A 54 -6.62 4.34 5.33
C THR A 54 -5.46 4.99 6.09
N ALA A 55 -5.52 6.31 6.24
CA ALA A 55 -4.58 7.10 7.02
C ALA A 55 -5.23 7.56 8.33
N GLU A 56 -4.53 7.39 9.44
CA GLU A 56 -4.98 7.82 10.77
C GLU A 56 -3.81 8.30 11.62
N THR A 57 -4.08 9.20 12.57
CA THR A 57 -3.06 9.65 13.52
C THR A 57 -2.79 8.56 14.56
N ILE A 58 -1.52 8.28 14.84
CA ILE A 58 -1.10 7.35 15.89
C ILE A 58 -0.32 8.06 17.00
N GLU A 59 -0.53 7.62 18.24
CA GLU A 59 0.23 8.10 19.39
C GLU A 59 1.69 7.68 19.27
N VAL A 60 2.59 8.67 19.42
CA VAL A 60 4.03 8.46 19.44
C VAL A 60 4.55 8.66 20.85
N ILE A 61 5.36 7.70 21.29
CA ILE A 61 6.20 7.82 22.48
C ILE A 61 7.67 7.71 22.05
N GLY A 62 8.62 8.15 22.88
CA GLY A 62 10.04 7.92 22.63
C GLY A 62 10.90 9.17 22.66
N SER A 63 12.17 8.98 22.35
CA SER A 63 13.23 9.99 22.51
C SER A 63 13.42 10.93 21.32
N ALA A 64 12.78 10.66 20.17
CA ALA A 64 12.96 11.44 18.94
C ALA A 64 12.31 12.83 18.94
N GLY A 65 11.56 13.20 19.99
CA GLY A 65 10.86 14.49 20.05
C GLY A 65 9.61 14.59 19.17
N VAL A 66 9.22 13.49 18.52
CA VAL A 66 7.99 13.36 17.73
C VAL A 66 6.82 13.06 18.66
N THR A 67 5.73 13.82 18.56
CA THR A 67 4.56 13.65 19.45
C THR A 67 3.36 13.00 18.76
N GLN A 68 3.29 13.06 17.44
CA GLN A 68 2.26 12.44 16.61
C GLN A 68 2.90 11.98 15.31
N ALA A 69 2.31 10.94 14.71
CA ALA A 69 2.68 10.45 13.39
C ALA A 69 1.42 10.03 12.65
N THR A 70 1.52 9.93 11.32
CA THR A 70 0.47 9.39 10.47
C THR A 70 0.74 7.93 10.18
N MET A 71 -0.20 7.05 10.55
CA MET A 71 -0.18 5.64 10.18
C MET A 71 -1.06 5.41 8.96
N VAL A 72 -0.49 4.81 7.92
CA VAL A 72 -1.18 4.41 6.70
C VAL A 72 -1.21 2.90 6.64
N HIS A 73 -2.35 2.32 6.27
CA HIS A 73 -2.46 0.87 6.17
C HIS A 73 -3.35 0.41 5.04
N ALA A 74 -3.06 -0.79 4.52
CA ALA A 74 -3.88 -1.46 3.52
C ALA A 74 -3.67 -2.99 3.58
N THR A 75 -4.64 -3.73 3.08
CA THR A 75 -4.67 -5.19 3.06
C THR A 75 -3.93 -5.73 1.84
N GLU A 76 -3.09 -6.76 2.02
CA GLU A 76 -2.42 -7.49 0.92
C GLU A 76 -1.51 -6.63 0.03
N VAL A 77 -1.04 -5.48 0.52
CA VAL A 77 -0.16 -4.58 -0.26
C VAL A 77 1.32 -4.92 -0.18
N GLY A 78 1.69 -6.04 0.46
CA GLY A 78 3.09 -6.48 0.56
C GLY A 78 3.95 -5.62 1.48
N GLY A 79 5.22 -5.42 1.10
CA GLY A 79 6.25 -4.79 1.94
C GLY A 79 6.84 -5.72 3.00
N SER A 80 7.92 -5.25 3.64
CA SER A 80 8.57 -5.98 4.73
C SER A 80 8.66 -5.10 5.97
N ALA A 81 8.31 -5.67 7.13
CA ALA A 81 8.42 -4.93 8.38
C ALA A 81 9.89 -4.61 8.68
N SER A 82 10.16 -3.35 9.01
CA SER A 82 11.47 -2.84 9.40
C SER A 82 11.28 -1.84 10.52
N THR A 83 12.01 -2.04 11.63
CA THR A 83 12.03 -1.05 12.72
C THR A 83 12.89 0.16 12.37
N LEU A 84 13.78 0.08 11.38
CA LEU A 84 14.56 1.25 10.97
C LEU A 84 13.75 2.11 10.00
N ALA A 85 13.61 3.40 10.33
CA ALA A 85 12.94 4.37 9.48
C ALA A 85 13.79 4.74 8.25
N PHE A 86 13.13 4.85 7.11
CA PHE A 86 13.69 5.30 5.85
C PHE A 86 13.49 6.81 5.71
N VAL A 87 14.52 7.52 5.26
CA VAL A 87 14.44 8.96 4.98
C VAL A 87 13.71 9.20 3.66
N LEU A 88 12.83 10.19 3.60
CA LEU A 88 11.97 10.48 2.45
C LEU A 88 12.21 11.90 1.90
N ASP A 89 13.45 12.35 1.93
CA ASP A 89 13.89 13.70 1.57
C ASP A 89 13.91 13.98 0.07
N THR A 90 13.71 12.95 -0.76
CA THR A 90 13.70 13.05 -2.22
C THR A 90 12.59 12.21 -2.84
N ASP A 91 12.10 12.62 -4.01
CA ASP A 91 11.13 11.83 -4.78
C ASP A 91 11.65 10.42 -5.10
N GLN A 92 12.96 10.28 -5.34
CA GLN A 92 13.58 8.97 -5.55
C GLN A 92 13.48 8.12 -4.29
N ALA A 93 13.78 8.67 -3.11
CA ALA A 93 13.65 7.95 -1.84
C ALA A 93 12.20 7.53 -1.56
N VAL A 94 11.22 8.40 -1.86
CA VAL A 94 9.79 8.07 -1.77
C VAL A 94 9.44 6.91 -2.71
N ASN A 95 9.87 6.97 -3.97
CA ASN A 95 9.61 5.90 -4.94
C ASN A 95 10.30 4.58 -4.57
N ASP A 96 11.53 4.63 -4.05
CA ASP A 96 12.27 3.45 -3.62
C ASP A 96 11.58 2.79 -2.42
N PHE A 97 11.12 3.60 -1.46
CA PHE A 97 10.35 3.11 -0.31
C PHE A 97 8.98 2.57 -0.73
N ALA A 98 8.27 3.25 -1.63
CA ALA A 98 6.95 2.86 -2.11
C ALA A 98 7.00 1.60 -3.00
N GLY A 99 8.08 1.41 -3.76
CA GLY A 99 8.26 0.29 -4.69
C GLY A 99 8.32 -1.10 -4.05
N GLN A 100 8.34 -1.18 -2.71
CA GLN A 100 8.19 -2.45 -1.99
C GLN A 100 6.74 -2.92 -1.85
N PHE A 101 5.77 -2.06 -2.15
CA PHE A 101 4.34 -2.33 -1.98
C PHE A 101 3.63 -2.55 -3.33
N ASP A 102 2.38 -3.01 -3.26
CA ASP A 102 1.48 -3.01 -4.40
C ASP A 102 1.21 -1.57 -4.89
N PRO A 103 1.16 -1.30 -6.21
CA PRO A 103 0.94 0.05 -6.75
C PRO A 103 -0.34 0.74 -6.28
N SER A 104 -1.37 -0.02 -5.87
CA SER A 104 -2.59 0.57 -5.31
C SER A 104 -2.35 1.35 -4.01
N PHE A 105 -1.25 1.06 -3.30
CA PHE A 105 -0.89 1.71 -2.05
C PHE A 105 -0.12 3.03 -2.22
N GLU A 106 0.45 3.29 -3.41
CA GLU A 106 1.28 4.46 -3.68
C GLU A 106 0.55 5.78 -3.45
N GLY A 107 -0.72 5.86 -3.86
CA GLY A 107 -1.56 7.05 -3.71
C GLY A 107 -1.76 7.46 -2.24
N PRO A 108 -2.33 6.60 -1.39
CA PRO A 108 -2.50 6.89 0.04
C PRO A 108 -1.17 7.14 0.76
N LEU A 109 -0.12 6.37 0.45
CA LEU A 109 1.20 6.57 1.05
C LEU A 109 1.79 7.93 0.69
N GLY A 110 1.78 8.30 -0.60
CA GLY A 110 2.25 9.60 -1.07
C GLY A 110 1.45 10.77 -0.49
N ALA A 111 0.13 10.60 -0.34
CA ALA A 111 -0.73 11.60 0.31
C ALA A 111 -0.35 11.83 1.78
N ALA A 112 -0.08 10.76 2.54
CA ALA A 112 0.36 10.87 3.92
C ALA A 112 1.74 11.54 4.05
N ILE A 113 2.70 11.18 3.18
CA ILE A 113 4.02 11.81 3.13
C ILE A 113 3.89 13.31 2.83
N GLY A 114 3.10 13.67 1.82
CA GLY A 114 2.86 15.07 1.47
C GLY A 114 2.16 15.87 2.58
N ALA A 115 1.24 15.24 3.32
CA ALA A 115 0.57 15.86 4.44
C ALA A 115 1.55 16.16 5.60
N GLU A 116 2.36 15.17 6.00
CA GLU A 116 3.38 15.32 7.05
C GLU A 116 4.42 16.39 6.67
N ALA A 117 4.96 16.33 5.45
CA ALA A 117 5.93 17.33 4.97
C ALA A 117 5.34 18.74 4.89
N GLY A 118 4.05 18.88 4.56
CA GLY A 118 3.36 20.17 4.51
C GLY A 118 3.14 20.82 5.88
N LEU A 119 3.10 20.02 6.96
CA LEU A 119 2.96 20.53 8.33
C LEU A 119 4.27 21.10 8.89
N ALA A 120 5.42 20.60 8.41
CA ALA A 120 6.75 20.97 8.87
C ALA A 120 7.73 21.09 7.69
N PRO A 121 7.75 22.23 6.98
CA PRO A 121 8.57 22.40 5.77
C PRO A 121 10.09 22.45 6.04
N ASP A 122 10.49 22.73 7.28
CA ASP A 122 11.89 22.74 7.74
C ASP A 122 12.24 21.45 8.51
N ALA A 123 11.56 20.35 8.20
CA ALA A 123 11.74 19.05 8.82
C ALA A 123 11.88 17.96 7.76
N THR A 124 12.66 16.94 8.08
CA THR A 124 12.88 15.80 7.20
C THR A 124 11.80 14.74 7.42
N PRO A 125 11.07 14.30 6.38
CA PRO A 125 10.09 13.21 6.50
C PRO A 125 10.78 11.84 6.53
N TYR A 126 10.20 10.93 7.31
CA TYR A 126 10.64 9.54 7.48
C TYR A 126 9.44 8.59 7.40
N ALA A 127 9.67 7.35 6.98
CA ALA A 127 8.67 6.29 7.07
C ALA A 127 9.25 4.94 7.49
N ALA A 128 8.44 4.14 8.19
CA ALA A 128 8.80 2.77 8.57
C ALA A 128 7.59 1.84 8.38
N THR A 129 7.79 0.67 7.77
CA THR A 129 6.81 -0.40 7.78
C THR A 129 6.86 -1.09 9.14
N VAL A 130 6.02 -0.65 10.06
CA VAL A 130 6.13 -1.06 11.47
C VAL A 130 5.60 -2.47 11.70
N ALA A 131 4.56 -2.88 10.96
CA ALA A 131 3.95 -4.19 11.14
C ALA A 131 3.31 -4.72 9.85
N VAL A 132 3.27 -6.05 9.75
CA VAL A 132 2.43 -6.77 8.79
C VAL A 132 1.64 -7.80 9.59
N GLY A 133 0.31 -7.67 9.63
CA GLY A 133 -0.55 -8.50 10.48
C GLY A 133 -2.01 -8.07 10.49
N CYS A 134 -2.79 -8.61 11.41
CA CYS A 134 -4.26 -8.47 11.38
C CYS A 134 -4.76 -7.29 12.20
N GLU A 135 -3.95 -6.86 13.17
CA GLU A 135 -4.35 -5.84 14.12
C GLU A 135 -3.41 -4.65 14.01
N ALA A 136 -4.02 -3.46 14.03
CA ALA A 136 -3.30 -2.21 14.01
C ALA A 136 -2.47 -2.03 15.30
N PRO A 137 -1.26 -1.46 15.20
CA PRO A 137 -0.53 -0.95 16.35
C PRO A 137 -1.38 0.02 17.19
N ARG A 138 -1.29 -0.06 18.51
CA ARG A 138 -1.97 0.86 19.43
C ARG A 138 -1.23 2.17 19.63
N SER A 139 0.09 2.11 19.50
CA SER A 139 1.02 3.23 19.59
C SER A 139 2.33 2.81 18.93
N VAL A 140 3.21 3.77 18.66
CA VAL A 140 4.59 3.49 18.24
C VAL A 140 5.59 4.19 19.15
N ALA A 141 6.71 3.54 19.41
CA ALA A 141 7.88 4.18 20.00
C ALA A 141 8.81 4.61 18.87
N ILE A 142 9.17 5.91 18.81
CA ILE A 142 10.15 6.45 17.87
C ILE A 142 11.35 6.95 18.67
N ASP A 143 12.46 6.22 18.56
CA ASP A 143 13.69 6.51 19.29
C ASP A 143 14.81 6.90 18.32
N ALA A 144 15.58 7.92 18.72
CA ALA A 144 16.75 8.33 17.96
C ALA A 144 17.92 7.39 18.29
N GLY A 145 18.45 6.71 17.28
CA GLY A 145 19.60 5.80 17.39
C GLY A 145 20.78 6.22 16.53
N GLU A 146 21.89 5.48 16.61
CA GLU A 146 23.11 5.77 15.85
C GLU A 146 22.92 5.59 14.33
N ALA A 147 21.99 4.73 13.92
CA ALA A 147 21.71 4.41 12.52
C ALA A 147 20.53 5.21 11.92
N GLY A 148 19.92 6.13 12.69
CA GLY A 148 18.69 6.83 12.34
C GLY A 148 17.60 6.62 13.38
N PHE A 149 16.33 6.66 12.97
CA PHE A 149 15.19 6.48 13.87
C PHE A 149 14.73 5.03 13.91
N GLU A 150 14.61 4.48 15.11
CA GLU A 150 14.00 3.18 15.35
C GLU A 150 12.52 3.35 15.71
N VAL A 151 11.65 2.68 14.97
CA VAL A 151 10.19 2.72 15.10
C VAL A 151 9.69 1.35 15.53
N VAL A 152 9.27 1.25 16.79
CA VAL A 152 8.82 -0.01 17.39
C VAL A 152 7.31 0.06 17.66
N PRO A 153 6.47 -0.73 16.99
CA PRO A 153 5.03 -0.72 17.25
C PRO A 153 4.68 -1.46 18.54
N LYS A 154 3.66 -0.95 19.23
CA LYS A 154 2.97 -1.66 20.30
C LYS A 154 1.76 -2.38 19.74
N LEU A 155 1.95 -3.64 19.35
CA LEU A 155 0.87 -4.47 18.82
C LEU A 155 -0.03 -5.00 19.96
N PRO A 156 -1.35 -5.06 19.76
CA PRO A 156 -2.23 -5.82 20.64
C PRO A 156 -1.90 -7.31 20.60
N ARG A 157 -2.34 -8.06 21.61
CA ARG A 157 -2.26 -9.52 21.58
C ARG A 157 -3.39 -10.07 20.73
N SER A 158 -3.05 -10.57 19.55
CA SER A 158 -4.01 -11.27 18.69
C SER A 158 -4.19 -12.72 19.14
N SER A 159 -5.45 -13.17 19.18
CA SER A 159 -5.82 -14.59 19.22
C SER A 159 -6.47 -15.06 17.91
N ILE A 160 -6.45 -14.23 16.87
CA ILE A 160 -7.14 -14.47 15.60
C ILE A 160 -6.11 -14.75 14.50
N GLN A 161 -6.41 -15.75 13.66
CA GLN A 161 -5.61 -16.03 12.47
C GLN A 161 -5.93 -15.01 11.39
N CYS A 162 -4.90 -14.39 10.80
CA CYS A 162 -5.08 -13.51 9.64
C CYS A 162 -5.59 -14.30 8.45
N LEU A 163 -6.74 -13.88 7.93
CA LEU A 163 -7.20 -14.33 6.61
C LEU A 163 -6.51 -13.53 5.51
N ALA A 164 -6.27 -12.24 5.74
CA ALA A 164 -5.53 -11.35 4.86
C ALA A 164 -4.67 -10.40 5.72
N PRO A 165 -3.33 -10.47 5.68
CA PRO A 165 -2.47 -9.52 6.38
C PRO A 165 -2.69 -8.09 5.88
N MET A 166 -2.64 -7.15 6.83
CA MET A 166 -2.54 -5.73 6.56
C MET A 166 -1.12 -5.25 6.80
N THR A 167 -0.66 -4.33 5.97
CA THR A 167 0.62 -3.65 6.13
C THR A 167 0.38 -2.29 6.78
N TYR A 168 1.14 -1.97 7.81
CA TYR A 168 1.06 -0.71 8.55
C TYR A 168 2.36 0.05 8.38
N VAL A 169 2.28 1.24 7.81
CA VAL A 169 3.39 2.18 7.61
C VAL A 169 3.16 3.38 8.51
N VAL A 170 4.19 3.80 9.23
CA VAL A 170 4.18 5.06 9.99
C VAL A 170 5.03 6.08 9.28
N VAL A 171 4.48 7.27 9.09
CA VAL A 171 5.09 8.45 8.47
C VAL A 171 5.15 9.57 9.51
N PHE A 172 6.30 10.22 9.63
CA PHE A 172 6.53 11.30 10.58
C PHE A 172 7.59 12.27 10.06
N THR A 173 7.69 13.46 10.65
CA THR A 173 8.75 14.43 10.38
C THR A 173 9.60 14.68 11.61
N VAL A 174 10.89 14.94 11.41
CA VAL A 174 11.81 15.35 12.47
C VAL A 174 12.45 16.69 12.09
N PRO A 175 12.43 17.71 12.99
CA PRO A 175 13.05 19.00 12.71
C PRO A 175 14.53 18.85 12.35
N ASP A 176 14.97 19.60 11.35
CA ASP A 176 16.38 19.67 11.01
C ASP A 176 17.17 20.33 12.16
N ALA A 177 18.38 19.83 12.44
CA ALA A 177 19.23 20.30 13.53
C ALA A 177 20.09 21.51 13.16
#